data_AF-A0A938K1P0-F1
#
_entry.id   AF-A0A938K1P0-F1
#
_cell.length_a   1.000
_cell.length_b   1.000
_cell.length_c   1.000
_cell.angle_alpha   90.00
_cell.angle_beta   90.00
_cell.angle_gamma   90.00
#
_symmetry.space_group_name_H-M   'P 1'
#
loop_
_entity.id
_entity.type
_entity.pdbx_description
1 polymer ?
#
loop_
_entity_poly.entity_id
_entity_poly.type
_entity_poly.pdbx_seq_one_letter_code
_entity_poly.pdbx_strand_id
1 'polypeptide(L)' 'MLDVGCGLRKQAGAIGIDRNPSSRADVLCDLDRFPYPFRDQSFDRVLAIHVIEHL' A
#
# COMPACT_ATOMS: atom_id res chain seq x y z
N MET A 1 1.32 -3.60 -10.12
CA MET A 1 0.12 -3.13 -9.38
C MET A 1 0.54 -2.80 -7.96
N LEU A 2 -0.02 -1.73 -7.38
CA LEU A 2 0.19 -1.34 -5.97
C LEU A 2 -1.09 -1.59 -5.19
N ASP A 3 -0.99 -2.19 -4.02
CA ASP A 3 -2.10 -2.45 -3.10
C ASP A 3 -1.89 -1.63 -1.82
N VAL A 4 -2.73 -0.61 -1.63
CA VAL A 4 -2.61 0.44 -0.62
C VAL A 4 -3.53 0.13 0.55
N GLY A 5 -2.95 0.02 1.74
CA GLY A 5 -3.67 -0.44 2.93
C GLY A 5 -4.00 -1.93 2.83
N CYS A 6 -3.03 -2.74 2.40
CA CYS A 6 -3.27 -4.15 2.11
C CYS A 6 -3.58 -4.99 3.38
N GLY A 7 -3.28 -4.47 4.57
CA GLY A 7 -3.52 -5.15 5.83
C GLY A 7 -2.92 -6.56 5.85
N LEU A 8 -3.69 -7.55 6.33
CA LEU A 8 -3.28 -8.96 6.34
C LEU A 8 -3.58 -9.69 5.02
N ARG A 9 -4.29 -9.07 4.09
CA ARG A 9 -4.77 -9.68 2.84
C ARG A 9 -4.29 -8.92 1.63
N LYS A 10 -2.99 -8.97 1.41
CA LYS A 10 -2.36 -8.43 0.19
C LYS A 10 -2.82 -9.17 -1.06
N GLN A 11 -3.15 -8.42 -2.11
CA GLN A 11 -3.49 -8.97 -3.42
C GLN A 11 -2.29 -9.67 -4.06
N ALA A 12 -2.51 -10.90 -4.54
CA ALA A 12 -1.47 -11.67 -5.22
C ALA A 12 -0.99 -10.95 -6.50
N GLY A 13 0.32 -10.81 -6.67
CA GLY A 13 0.93 -10.11 -7.80
C GLY A 13 0.99 -8.57 -7.68
N ALA A 14 0.52 -8.01 -6.56
CA ALA A 14 0.70 -6.60 -6.23
C ALA A 14 1.82 -6.40 -5.19
N ILE A 15 2.45 -5.22 -5.22
CA ILE A 15 3.26 -4.72 -4.11
C ILE A 15 2.30 -4.14 -3.08
N GLY A 16 2.33 -4.66 -1.86
CA GLY A 16 1.47 -4.21 -0.77
C GLY A 16 2.16 -3.12 0.06
N ILE A 17 1.44 -2.06 0.40
CA ILE A 17 1.88 -1.03 1.32
C ILE A 17 0.89 -0.85 2.46
N ASP A 18 1.44 -0.62 3.65
CA ASP A 18 0.66 -0.35 4.86
C ASP A 18 1.54 0.41 5.85
N ARG A 19 0.94 1.19 6.74
CA ARG A 19 1.64 1.86 7.85
C ARG A 19 1.87 0.91 9.03
N ASN A 20 1.07 -0.15 9.14
CA ASN A 20 1.09 -1.06 10.27
C ASN A 20 2.18 -2.13 10.08
N PRO A 21 3.18 -2.23 10.98
CA PRO A 21 4.20 -3.28 10.95
C PRO A 21 3.64 -4.70 11.03
N SER A 22 2.45 -4.87 11.62
CA SER A 22 1.77 -6.17 11.75
C SER A 22 1.01 -6.57 10.47
N SER A 23 1.04 -5.76 9.43
CA SER A 23 0.44 -6.09 8.13
C SER A 23 1.31 -7.10 7.35
N ARG A 24 0.77 -7.60 6.24
CA ARG A 24 1.50 -8.38 5.24
C ARG A 24 2.01 -7.52 4.08
N ALA A 25 2.23 -6.23 4.33
CA ALA A 25 2.80 -5.31 3.35
C ALA A 25 4.23 -5.71 2.98
N ASP A 26 4.60 -5.47 1.73
CA ASP A 26 5.99 -5.60 1.27
C ASP A 26 6.82 -4.38 1.68
N VAL A 27 6.17 -3.22 1.76
CA VAL A 27 6.80 -1.96 2.13
C VAL A 27 5.95 -1.28 3.20
N LEU A 28 6.56 -1.03 4.36
CA LEU A 28 5.93 -0.17 5.36
C LEU A 28 6.01 1.28 4.88
N CYS A 29 4.85 1.84 4.57
CA CYS A 29 4.72 3.18 4.00
C CYS A 29 3.62 3.94 4.74
N ASP A 30 3.96 5.14 5.21
CA ASP A 30 2.98 6.08 5.72
C ASP A 30 2.50 6.98 4.57
N LEU A 31 1.20 6.93 4.28
CA LEU A 31 0.59 7.70 3.18
C LEU A 31 0.53 9.20 3.50
N ASP A 32 0.66 9.60 4.76
CA ASP A 32 0.68 11.01 5.14
C ASP A 32 2.09 11.62 5.02
N ARG A 33 3.10 10.80 4.71
CA ARG A 33 4.51 11.21 4.67
C ARG A 33 5.11 11.09 3.27
N PHE A 34 5.31 12.25 2.65
CA PHE A 34 6.02 12.37 1.38
C PHE A 34 7.54 12.55 1.59
N PRO A 35 8.39 12.12 0.62
CA PRO A 35 8.04 11.41 -0.61
C PRO A 35 7.85 9.91 -0.39
N TYR A 36 7.01 9.28 -1.22
CA TYR A 36 6.81 7.83 -1.18
C TYR A 36 8.04 7.07 -1.71
N PRO A 37 8.28 5.84 -1.22
CA PRO A 37 9.46 5.03 -1.60
C PRO A 37 9.32 4.37 -2.99
N PHE A 38 8.60 5.01 -3.91
CA PHE A 38 8.33 4.50 -5.25
C PHE A 38 8.76 5.52 -6.29
N ARG A 39 9.30 5.05 -7.42
CA ARG A 39 9.57 5.93 -8.55
C ARG A 39 8.27 6.34 -9.23
N ASP A 40 8.25 7.51 -9.83
CA ASP A 40 7.12 7.96 -10.63
C ASP A 40 6.80 6.96 -11.75
N GLN A 41 5.50 6.77 -12.03
CA GLN A 41 4.99 5.87 -13.06
C GLN A 41 5.41 4.39 -12.90
N SER A 42 5.73 3.92 -11.68
CA SER A 42 6.10 2.52 -11.44
C SER A 42 4.92 1.53 -11.47
N PHE A 43 3.67 2.01 -11.50
CA PHE A 43 2.49 1.17 -11.36
C PHE A 43 1.40 1.54 -12.37
N ASP A 44 0.93 0.54 -13.11
CA ASP A 44 -0.19 0.69 -14.06
C ASP A 44 -1.56 0.72 -13.36
N ARG A 45 -1.64 0.17 -12.14
CA ARG A 45 -2.87 0.08 -11.34
C ARG A 45 -2.57 0.21 -9.86
N VAL A 46 -3.42 0.98 -9.17
CA VAL A 46 -3.41 1.15 -7.71
C VAL A 46 -4.75 0.64 -7.16
N LEU A 47 -4.69 -0.24 -6.17
CA LEU A 47 -5.82 -0.79 -5.44
C LEU A 47 -5.79 -0.19 -4.04
N ALA A 48 -6.94 0.25 -3.53
CA ALA A 48 -7.09 0.84 -2.19
C ALA A 48 -8.37 0.29 -1.57
N ILE A 49 -8.37 -1.01 -1.24
CA ILE A 49 -9.60 -1.78 -1.01
C ILE A 49 -10.11 -1.67 0.44
N HIS A 50 -9.30 -1.18 1.39
CA HIS A 50 -9.68 -1.05 2.80
C HIS A 50 -9.27 0.31 3.40
N VAL A 51 -9.20 1.38 2.60
CA VAL A 51 -8.74 2.70 3.06
C VAL A 51 -9.85 3.54 3.72
N ILE A 52 -11.12 3.14 3.66
CA ILE A 52 -12.27 3.92 4.18
C ILE A 52 -12.78 3.37 5.52
N GLU A 53 -11.90 3.10 6.49
CA GLU A 53 -12.34 2.83 7.87
C GLU A 53 -11.69 3.75 8.91
N HIS A 54 -10.79 4.66 8.50
CA HIS A 54 -10.15 5.66 9.37
C HIS A 54 -9.97 7.00 8.63
N LEU A 55 -11.08 7.63 8.22
CA LEU A 55 -11.11 9.07 7.96
C LEU A 55 -11.51 9.81 9.24
#